data_AF-X1HZB8-F1
#
_entry.id   AF-X1HZB8-F1
#
_cell.length_a   1.000
_cell.length_b   1.000
_cell.length_c   1.000
_cell.angle_alpha   90.00
_cell.angle_beta   90.00
_cell.angle_gamma   90.00
#
_symmetry.space_group_name_H-M   'P 1'
#
loop_
_entity.id
_entity.type
_entity.pdbx_description
1 polymer ?
#
loop_
_entity_poly.entity_id
_entity_poly.type
_entity_poly.pdbx_seq_one_letter_code
_entity_poly.pdbx_strand_id
1 'polypeptide(L)'
;MGGAYLKFQRAVEKYFYARRKAEGRKYVAVNMIGAGNTALADLGFSPNAAWCVGTLTRGYSCAAHALYTMKKGRAWAASKSEPMVQMLDLSMIKYIGPEEREVPTQEQRQEYAKRQLEEGEYKKWVI
;
A
#
# COMPACT_ATOMS: atom_id res chain seq x y z
N MET A 1 -32.76 11.53 6.66
CA MET A 1 -31.29 11.80 6.65
C MET A 1 -30.94 12.45 5.32
N GLY A 2 -30.34 13.64 5.31
CA GLY A 2 -30.23 14.46 4.09
C GLY A 2 -29.17 15.55 4.16
N GLY A 3 -28.03 15.25 4.79
CA GLY A 3 -26.91 16.18 4.89
C GLY A 3 -26.33 16.56 3.52
N ALA A 4 -25.71 17.74 3.47
CA ALA A 4 -25.20 18.32 2.23
C ALA A 4 -24.08 17.45 1.62
N TYR A 5 -23.24 16.85 2.46
CA TYR A 5 -22.12 16.02 2.00
C TYR A 5 -22.60 14.68 1.48
N LEU A 6 -23.62 14.05 2.09
CA LEU A 6 -24.22 12.83 1.55
C LEU A 6 -24.84 13.06 0.17
N LYS A 7 -25.57 14.17 -0.02
CA LYS A 7 -26.14 14.53 -1.31
C LYS A 7 -25.04 14.73 -2.36
N PHE A 8 -23.97 15.41 -1.98
CA PHE A 8 -22.80 15.60 -2.84
C PHE A 8 -22.14 14.27 -3.23
N GLN A 9 -21.87 13.39 -2.26
CA GLN A 9 -21.29 12.07 -2.53
C GLN A 9 -22.14 11.27 -3.54
N ARG A 10 -23.46 11.25 -3.36
CA ARG A 10 -24.38 10.55 -4.28
C ARG A 10 -24.40 11.14 -5.68
N ALA A 11 -24.33 12.46 -5.80
CA ALA A 11 -24.23 13.13 -7.10
C ALA A 11 -22.94 12.75 -7.83
N VAL A 12 -21.81 12.75 -7.11
CA VAL A 12 -20.50 12.32 -7.64
C VAL A 12 -20.53 10.86 -8.07
N GLU A 13 -21.04 9.96 -7.22
CA GLU A 13 -21.16 8.52 -7.52
C GLU A 13 -22.01 8.27 -8.78
N LYS A 14 -23.16 8.97 -8.91
CA LYS A 14 -24.03 8.87 -10.08
C LYS A 14 -23.34 9.32 -11.35
N TYR A 15 -22.63 10.45 -11.32
CA TYR A 15 -21.90 10.98 -12.47
C TYR A 15 -20.78 10.04 -12.92
N PHE A 16 -19.93 9.59 -11.99
CA PHE A 16 -18.84 8.66 -12.31
C PHE A 16 -19.35 7.32 -12.83
N TYR A 17 -20.46 6.82 -12.28
CA TYR A 17 -21.05 5.58 -12.78
C TYR A 17 -21.56 5.74 -14.22
N ALA A 18 -22.27 6.83 -14.53
CA ALA A 18 -22.75 7.08 -15.88
C ALA A 18 -21.59 7.12 -16.89
N ARG A 19 -20.51 7.82 -16.55
CA ARG A 19 -19.29 7.84 -17.36
C ARG A 19 -18.68 6.45 -17.54
N ARG A 20 -18.49 5.69 -16.46
CA ARG A 20 -17.92 4.33 -16.53
C ARG A 20 -18.79 3.40 -17.37
N LYS A 21 -20.11 3.51 -17.27
CA LYS A 21 -21.06 2.75 -18.08
C LYS A 21 -20.89 3.07 -19.57
N ALA A 22 -20.74 4.35 -19.93
CA ALA A 22 -20.46 4.76 -21.31
C ALA A 22 -19.12 4.22 -21.83
N GLU A 23 -18.11 4.11 -20.97
CA GLU A 23 -16.80 3.51 -21.27
C GLU A 23 -16.80 1.96 -21.23
N GLY A 24 -17.95 1.30 -21.01
CA GLY A 24 -18.04 -0.16 -20.89
C GLY A 24 -17.34 -0.74 -19.64
N ARG A 25 -17.08 0.10 -18.64
CA ARG A 25 -16.34 -0.25 -17.41
C ARG A 25 -17.28 -0.62 -16.27
N LYS A 26 -16.80 -1.51 -15.39
CA LYS A 26 -17.52 -1.96 -14.18
C LYS A 26 -17.80 -0.80 -13.21
N TYR A 27 -18.89 -0.95 -12.45
CA TYR A 27 -19.23 -0.07 -11.34
C TYR A 27 -18.12 -0.05 -10.27
N VAL A 28 -17.88 1.13 -9.68
CA VAL A 28 -16.98 1.30 -8.55
C VAL A 28 -17.75 2.07 -7.49
N ALA A 29 -18.06 1.39 -6.39
CA ALA A 29 -18.77 1.98 -5.26
C ALA A 29 -17.86 2.89 -4.45
N VAL A 30 -18.46 3.84 -3.73
CA VAL A 30 -17.75 4.56 -2.67
C VAL A 30 -17.31 3.58 -1.59
N ASN A 31 -16.04 3.61 -1.21
CA ASN A 31 -15.49 2.74 -0.17
C ASN A 31 -15.88 3.21 1.23
N MET A 32 -15.56 2.40 2.25
CA MET A 32 -15.88 2.71 3.64
C MET A 32 -15.26 4.04 4.11
N ILE A 33 -14.05 4.39 3.66
CA ILE A 33 -13.38 5.64 4.03
C ILE A 33 -14.16 6.85 3.49
N GLY A 34 -14.55 6.81 2.22
CA GLY A 34 -15.34 7.87 1.59
C GLY A 34 -16.71 8.03 2.26
N ALA A 35 -17.40 6.92 2.52
CA ALA A 35 -18.68 6.94 3.21
C ALA A 35 -18.57 7.46 4.65
N GLY A 36 -17.54 7.04 5.40
CA GLY A 36 -17.28 7.47 6.76
C GLY A 36 -16.96 8.96 6.85
N ASN A 37 -16.11 9.47 5.96
CA ASN A 37 -15.79 10.91 5.91
C ASN A 37 -17.02 11.76 5.58
N THR A 38 -17.86 11.30 4.66
CA THR A 38 -19.12 11.96 4.33
C THR A 38 -20.06 12.04 5.54
N ALA A 39 -20.19 10.93 6.29
CA ALA A 39 -21.01 10.91 7.50
C ALA A 39 -20.45 11.86 8.58
N LEU A 40 -19.14 11.88 8.78
CA LEU A 40 -18.48 12.76 9.75
C LEU A 40 -18.56 14.24 9.34
N ALA A 41 -18.45 14.54 8.05
CA ALA A 41 -18.63 15.89 7.53
C ALA A 41 -20.08 16.39 7.71
N ASP A 42 -21.08 15.53 7.50
CA ASP A 42 -22.48 15.84 7.79
C ASP A 42 -22.76 16.08 9.30
N LEU A 43 -21.91 15.52 10.17
CA LEU A 43 -21.93 15.79 11.62
C LEU A 43 -21.14 17.05 12.02
N GLY A 44 -20.51 17.73 11.06
CA GLY A 44 -19.76 18.98 11.30
C GLY A 44 -18.28 18.79 11.64
N PHE A 45 -17.74 17.58 11.54
CA PHE A 45 -16.30 17.37 11.71
C PHE A 45 -15.51 17.94 10.54
N SER A 46 -14.35 18.53 10.83
CA SER A 46 -13.39 18.89 9.80
C SER A 46 -12.78 17.62 9.18
N PRO A 47 -12.26 17.67 7.93
CA PRO A 47 -11.62 16.52 7.29
C PRO A 47 -10.49 15.91 8.11
N ASN A 48 -9.67 16.74 8.78
CA ASN A 48 -8.59 16.27 9.64
C ASN A 48 -9.13 15.57 10.90
N ALA A 49 -10.22 16.08 11.49
CA ALA A 49 -10.84 15.44 12.65
C ALA A 49 -11.43 14.07 12.28
N ALA A 50 -12.04 13.95 11.09
CA ALA A 50 -12.52 12.67 10.59
C ALA A 50 -11.39 11.63 10.43
N TRP A 51 -10.22 12.07 9.94
CA TRP A 51 -9.02 11.22 9.86
C TRP A 51 -8.52 10.77 11.24
N CYS A 52 -8.49 11.69 12.22
CA CYS A 52 -8.13 11.36 13.60
C CYS A 52 -9.05 10.29 14.20
N VAL A 53 -10.37 10.41 13.99
CA VAL A 53 -11.35 9.40 14.43
C VAL A 53 -11.07 8.04 13.77
N GLY A 54 -10.79 8.03 12.46
CA GLY A 54 -10.38 6.81 11.75
C GLY A 54 -9.09 6.19 12.32
N THR A 55 -8.13 7.02 12.73
CA THR A 55 -6.85 6.56 13.29
C THR A 55 -7.03 5.96 14.69
N LEU A 56 -7.80 6.61 15.55
CA LEU A 56 -8.10 6.12 16.91
C LEU A 56 -8.82 4.77 16.87
N THR A 57 -9.86 4.67 16.05
CA THR A 57 -10.63 3.42 15.88
C THR A 57 -9.77 2.31 15.26
N ARG A 58 -8.94 2.63 14.25
CA ARG A 58 -8.00 1.67 13.66
C ARG A 58 -6.94 1.20 14.65
N GLY A 59 -6.51 2.07 15.55
CA GLY A 59 -5.53 1.79 16.60
C GLY A 59 -5.91 0.60 17.47
N TYR A 60 -7.19 0.50 17.86
CA TYR A 60 -7.71 -0.66 18.61
C TYR A 60 -7.52 -1.97 17.83
N SER A 61 -7.91 -1.99 16.55
CA SER A 61 -7.74 -3.17 15.70
C SER A 61 -6.25 -3.50 15.50
N CYS A 62 -5.38 -2.49 15.29
CA CYS A 62 -3.93 -2.71 15.18
C CYS A 62 -3.37 -3.37 16.44
N ALA A 63 -3.75 -2.87 17.62
CA ALA A 63 -3.33 -3.44 18.89
C ALA A 63 -3.80 -4.90 19.05
N ALA A 64 -5.06 -5.18 18.70
CA ALA A 64 -5.59 -6.55 18.74
C ALA A 64 -4.84 -7.49 17.79
N HIS A 65 -4.57 -7.07 16.56
CA HIS A 65 -3.78 -7.84 15.61
C HIS A 65 -2.34 -8.06 16.08
N ALA A 66 -1.70 -7.04 16.67
CA ALA A 66 -0.35 -7.15 17.22
C ALA A 66 -0.30 -8.16 18.37
N LEU A 67 -1.21 -8.05 19.34
CA LEU A 67 -1.31 -8.99 20.46
C LEU A 67 -1.56 -10.43 19.99
N TYR A 68 -2.46 -10.62 19.03
CA TYR A 68 -2.73 -11.93 18.44
C TYR A 68 -1.48 -12.49 17.76
N THR A 69 -0.79 -11.68 16.96
CA THR A 69 0.40 -12.11 16.20
C THR A 69 1.55 -12.46 17.13
N MET A 70 1.79 -11.64 18.16
CA MET A 70 2.80 -11.93 19.19
C MET A 70 2.51 -13.25 19.92
N LYS A 71 1.25 -13.53 20.28
CA LYS A 71 0.85 -14.80 20.92
C LYS A 71 0.98 -16.00 20.00
N LYS A 72 0.82 -15.81 18.68
CA LYS A 72 0.98 -16.89 17.69
C LYS A 72 2.43 -17.38 17.59
N GLY A 73 3.41 -16.54 17.95
CA GLY A 73 4.84 -16.90 18.02
C GLY A 73 5.50 -17.16 16.67
N ARG A 74 4.90 -16.68 15.57
CA ARG A 74 5.37 -16.91 14.18
C ARG A 74 5.87 -15.63 13.55
N ALA A 75 6.85 -15.75 12.66
CA ALA A 75 7.41 -14.62 11.92
C ALA A 75 6.36 -13.86 11.09
N TRP A 76 6.58 -12.55 10.91
CA TRP A 76 5.59 -11.57 10.43
C TRP A 76 5.53 -11.46 8.89
N ALA A 77 6.48 -12.02 8.12
CA ALA A 77 6.45 -11.96 6.65
C ALA A 77 6.55 -13.35 5.99
N ALA A 78 5.41 -13.77 5.43
CA ALA A 78 5.22 -14.92 4.54
C ALA A 78 5.49 -16.32 5.12
N SER A 79 6.05 -16.44 6.31
CA SER A 79 6.22 -17.74 6.97
C SER A 79 4.94 -18.24 7.65
N LYS A 80 4.62 -19.52 7.44
CA LYS A 80 3.53 -20.22 8.15
C LYS A 80 4.03 -21.00 9.37
N SER A 81 5.33 -21.22 9.51
CA SER A 81 5.94 -22.15 10.48
C SER A 81 7.16 -21.60 11.21
N GLU A 82 7.82 -20.55 10.69
CA GLU A 82 9.11 -20.12 11.22
C GLU A 82 8.94 -19.36 12.54
N PRO A 83 9.78 -19.66 13.55
CA PRO A 83 9.83 -18.88 14.77
C PRO A 83 10.22 -17.43 14.46
N MET A 84 9.82 -16.52 15.34
CA MET A 84 10.04 -15.07 15.25
C MET A 84 11.51 -14.66 15.48
N VAL A 85 12.46 -15.40 14.90
CA VAL A 85 13.90 -15.10 14.87
C VAL A 85 14.30 -14.60 13.48
N GLN A 86 13.61 -15.07 12.44
CA GLN A 86 13.77 -14.62 11.06
C GLN A 86 12.46 -13.99 10.56
N MET A 87 12.45 -12.67 10.48
CA MET A 87 11.24 -11.88 10.17
C MET A 87 10.72 -12.10 8.74
N LEU A 88 11.58 -12.51 7.82
CA LEU A 88 11.31 -12.70 6.40
C LEU A 88 11.66 -14.11 5.97
N ASP A 89 10.65 -14.82 5.49
CA ASP A 89 10.85 -16.05 4.74
C ASP A 89 11.36 -15.72 3.33
N LEU A 90 12.66 -15.95 3.11
CA LEU A 90 13.30 -15.68 1.81
C LEU A 90 12.78 -16.62 0.71
N SER A 91 12.11 -17.73 1.05
CA SER A 91 11.52 -18.64 0.05
C SER A 91 10.39 -17.99 -0.76
N MET A 92 9.80 -16.91 -0.23
CA MET A 92 8.70 -16.18 -0.84
C MET A 92 9.17 -14.97 -1.65
N ILE A 93 10.46 -14.65 -1.64
CA ILE A 93 11.04 -13.54 -2.38
C ILE A 93 11.69 -14.07 -3.66
N LYS A 94 11.20 -13.62 -4.82
CA LYS A 94 11.84 -13.91 -6.10
C LYS A 94 12.90 -12.86 -6.38
N TYR A 95 14.17 -13.24 -6.33
CA TYR A 95 15.25 -12.37 -6.76
C TYR A 95 15.18 -12.18 -8.29
N ILE A 96 15.03 -10.94 -8.70
CA ILE A 96 15.00 -10.50 -10.10
C ILE A 96 16.04 -9.41 -10.34
N GLY A 97 17.11 -9.40 -9.55
CA GLY A 97 18.25 -8.49 -9.74
C GLY A 97 19.38 -9.16 -10.54
N PRO A 98 20.52 -8.46 -10.71
CA PRO A 98 21.69 -9.01 -11.37
C PRO A 98 22.19 -10.27 -10.69
N GLU A 99 22.69 -11.25 -11.47
CA GLU A 99 23.37 -12.42 -10.92
C GLU A 99 24.57 -12.02 -10.03
N GLU A 100 25.04 -12.97 -9.24
CA GLU A 100 26.23 -12.78 -8.43
C GLU A 100 27.42 -12.37 -9.32
N ARG A 101 28.09 -11.28 -8.93
CA ARG A 101 29.18 -10.68 -9.70
C ARG A 101 30.27 -10.18 -8.77
N GLU A 102 31.51 -10.27 -9.23
CA GLU A 102 32.64 -9.78 -8.46
C GLU A 102 32.53 -8.28 -8.22
N VAL A 103 32.88 -7.87 -6.99
CA VAL A 103 32.90 -6.46 -6.62
C VAL A 103 34.18 -5.84 -7.20
N PRO A 104 34.09 -4.82 -8.07
CA PRO A 104 35.27 -4.19 -8.64
C PRO A 104 36.15 -3.57 -7.56
N THR A 105 37.47 -3.67 -7.74
CA THR A 105 38.46 -3.04 -6.85
C THR A 105 38.29 -1.53 -6.86
N GLN A 106 38.83 -0.82 -5.86
CA GLN A 106 38.64 0.64 -5.77
C GLN A 106 39.10 1.39 -7.02
N GLU A 107 40.22 0.97 -7.60
CA GLU A 107 40.81 1.55 -8.82
C GLU A 107 39.89 1.34 -10.05
N GLN A 108 39.20 0.21 -10.12
CA GLN A 108 38.36 -0.18 -11.26
C GLN A 108 36.93 0.39 -11.20
N ARG A 109 36.50 0.95 -10.06
CA ARG A 109 35.10 1.39 -9.85
C ARG A 109 34.65 2.46 -10.84
N GLN A 110 35.53 3.41 -11.19
CA GLN A 110 35.18 4.50 -12.11
C GLN A 110 34.96 3.99 -13.53
N GLU A 111 35.86 3.13 -14.00
CA GLU A 111 35.76 2.53 -15.33
C GLU A 111 34.56 1.58 -15.42
N TYR A 112 34.36 0.76 -14.38
CA TYR A 112 33.20 -0.11 -14.25
C TYR A 112 31.87 0.66 -14.29
N ALA A 113 31.76 1.77 -13.54
CA ALA A 113 30.56 2.59 -13.52
C ALA A 113 30.26 3.22 -14.89
N LYS A 114 31.30 3.69 -15.59
CA LYS A 114 31.17 4.25 -16.94
C LYS A 114 30.68 3.18 -17.93
N ARG A 115 31.27 1.99 -17.89
CA ARG A 115 30.86 0.85 -18.73
C ARG A 115 29.41 0.43 -18.46
N GLN A 116 29.00 0.33 -17.20
CA GLN A 116 27.62 0.01 -16.82
C GLN A 116 26.60 1.07 -17.30
N LEU A 117 26.99 2.35 -17.33
CA LEU A 117 26.16 3.43 -17.87
C LEU A 117 25.99 3.31 -19.39
N GLU A 118 27.07 2.99 -20.10
CA GLU A 118 27.11 2.82 -21.55
C GLU A 118 26.35 1.57 -22.01
N GLU A 119 26.59 0.42 -21.37
CA GLU A 119 25.91 -0.85 -21.64
C GLU A 119 24.43 -0.82 -21.22
N GLY A 120 24.08 0.11 -20.33
CA GLY A 120 22.71 0.32 -19.88
C GLY A 120 22.13 -0.85 -19.07
N GLU A 121 22.98 -1.72 -18.51
CA GLU A 121 22.56 -2.92 -17.77
C GLU A 121 21.61 -2.56 -16.61
N TYR A 122 21.86 -1.44 -15.94
CA TYR A 122 21.00 -0.93 -14.87
C TYR A 122 19.54 -0.76 -15.30
N LYS A 123 19.26 -0.44 -16.58
CA LYS A 123 17.89 -0.26 -17.09
C LYS A 123 17.09 -1.56 -17.12
N LYS A 124 17.75 -2.72 -17.16
CA LYS A 124 17.09 -4.04 -17.16
C LYS A 124 16.41 -4.33 -15.83
N TRP A 125 16.84 -3.66 -14.76
CA TRP A 125 16.47 -3.97 -13.38
C TRP A 125 15.74 -2.81 -12.68
N VAL A 126 15.52 -1.70 -13.37
CA VAL A 126 14.66 -0.59 -12.91
C VAL A 126 13.23 -0.97 -13.25
N ILE A 127 12.48 -1.46 -12.25
CA ILE A 127 11.06 -1.80 -12.34
C ILE A 127 10.22 -0.59 -11.93
#